data_AF-A0A7U9T5T1-F1
#
_entry.id   AF-A0A7U9T5T1-F1
#
_cell.length_a   1.000
_cell.length_b   1.000
_cell.length_c   1.000
_cell.angle_alpha   90.00
_cell.angle_beta   90.00
_cell.angle_gamma   90.00
#
_symmetry.space_group_name_H-M   'P 1'
#
loop_
_entity.id
_entity.type
_entity.pdbx_description
1 polymer ?
#
loop_
_entity_poly.entity_id
_entity_poly.type
_entity_poly.pdbx_seq_one_letter_code
_entity_poly.pdbx_strand_id
1 'polypeptide(L)'
;MSNNMDMTNNEIFRLGMEVGRKQLADHIVHQFEIGKPVEINGELYWLKDAKQNLMDIMDDIESTWNEEHGVKKFIVPISITYNTHRTDREVIIETVDAKTAMLIAIGDFQHNGWIVDTDYENYKQFKG
;
A
#
# COMPACT_ATOMS: atom_id res chain seq x y z
N MET A 1 60.92 16.91 -13.08
CA MET A 1 59.46 17.08 -12.98
C MET A 1 58.97 17.46 -14.37
N SER A 2 58.26 16.56 -15.05
CA SER A 2 57.49 16.88 -16.26
C SER A 2 56.28 15.95 -16.29
N ASN A 3 55.14 16.52 -16.63
CA ASN A 3 53.80 16.07 -16.27
C ASN A 3 53.34 14.86 -17.09
N ASN A 4 52.81 13.86 -16.40
CA ASN A 4 51.92 12.83 -16.95
C ASN A 4 50.69 13.50 -17.59
N MET A 5 50.50 13.41 -18.90
CA MET A 5 49.17 13.62 -19.51
C MET A 5 49.08 13.13 -20.98
N ASP A 6 49.59 11.94 -21.30
CA ASP A 6 49.16 11.22 -22.51
C ASP A 6 48.18 10.12 -22.09
N MET A 7 46.96 10.55 -21.77
CA MET A 7 45.85 9.63 -21.56
C MET A 7 45.47 9.07 -22.93
N THR A 8 45.67 7.78 -23.13
CA THR A 8 45.38 7.13 -24.41
C THR A 8 43.89 7.20 -24.71
N ASN A 9 43.48 7.24 -25.99
CA ASN A 9 42.06 7.25 -26.39
C ASN A 9 41.22 6.16 -25.70
N ASN A 10 41.83 5.01 -25.40
CA ASN A 10 41.22 3.90 -24.66
C ASN A 10 40.91 4.25 -23.20
N GLU A 11 41.78 5.01 -22.53
CA GLU A 11 41.57 5.47 -21.16
C GLU A 11 40.48 6.53 -21.09
N ILE A 12 40.43 7.45 -22.07
CA ILE A 12 39.37 8.45 -22.20
C ILE A 12 38.01 7.75 -22.41
N PHE A 13 37.93 6.77 -23.32
CA PHE A 13 36.72 5.99 -23.53
C PHE A 13 36.29 5.25 -22.26
N ARG A 14 37.23 4.61 -21.55
CA ARG A 14 36.95 3.90 -20.29
C ARG A 14 36.39 4.83 -19.21
N LEU A 15 36.98 6.03 -19.05
CA LEU A 15 36.50 7.04 -18.10
C LEU A 15 35.11 7.55 -18.49
N GLY A 16 34.87 7.81 -19.78
CA GLY A 16 33.55 8.20 -20.29
C GLY A 16 32.48 7.16 -19.97
N MET A 17 32.79 5.88 -20.17
CA MET A 17 31.88 4.78 -19.82
C MET A 17 31.64 4.68 -18.31
N GLU A 18 32.65 4.93 -17.48
CA GLU A 18 32.51 4.92 -16.02
C GLU A 18 31.62 6.06 -15.52
N VAL A 19 31.82 7.27 -16.05
CA VAL A 19 30.96 8.43 -15.76
C VAL A 19 29.53 8.17 -16.20
N GLY A 20 29.32 7.60 -17.41
CA GLY A 20 28.00 7.25 -17.90
C GLY A 20 27.28 6.22 -17.02
N ARG A 21 27.98 5.17 -16.58
CA ARG A 21 27.43 4.17 -15.63
C ARG A 21 27.03 4.82 -14.31
N LYS A 22 27.86 5.71 -13.77
CA LYS A 22 27.57 6.40 -12.51
C LYS A 22 26.33 7.30 -12.65
N GLN A 23 26.25 8.09 -13.72
CA GLN A 23 25.08 8.95 -13.96
C GLN A 23 23.78 8.13 -14.08
N LEU A 24 23.83 6.98 -14.76
CA LEU A 24 22.67 6.10 -14.86
C LEU A 24 22.26 5.53 -13.49
N ALA A 25 23.23 5.07 -12.69
CA ALA A 25 22.96 4.55 -11.35
C ALA A 25 22.41 5.63 -10.42
N ASP A 26 22.99 6.84 -10.42
CA ASP A 26 22.54 7.98 -9.62
C ASP A 26 21.11 8.39 -10.03
N HIS A 27 20.80 8.38 -11.34
CA HIS A 27 19.46 8.65 -11.84
C HIS A 27 18.44 7.60 -11.37
N ILE A 28 18.80 6.32 -11.45
CA ILE A 28 17.99 5.20 -10.96
C ILE A 28 17.66 5.36 -9.48
N VAL A 29 18.68 5.63 -8.66
CA VAL A 29 18.50 5.84 -7.21
C VAL A 29 17.60 7.04 -6.94
N HIS A 30 17.83 8.16 -7.63
CA HIS A 30 17.02 9.35 -7.46
C HIS A 30 15.54 9.12 -7.81
N GLN A 31 15.25 8.45 -8.93
CA GLN A 31 13.87 8.13 -9.32
C GLN A 31 13.21 7.18 -8.31
N PHE A 32 13.94 6.20 -7.79
CA PHE A 32 13.46 5.32 -6.72
C PHE A 32 13.11 6.10 -5.45
N GLU A 33 13.97 7.02 -4.99
CA GLU A 33 13.74 7.84 -3.80
C GLU A 33 12.49 8.74 -3.91
N ILE A 34 12.20 9.26 -5.10
CA ILE A 34 11.02 10.10 -5.36
C ILE A 34 9.79 9.29 -5.79
N GLY A 35 9.88 7.95 -5.81
CA GLY A 35 8.80 7.05 -6.19
C GLY A 35 8.31 7.27 -7.62
N LYS A 36 9.22 7.49 -8.58
CA LYS A 36 8.90 7.67 -10.00
C LYS A 36 9.54 6.56 -10.85
N PRO A 37 8.94 6.23 -12.00
CA PRO A 37 9.49 5.23 -12.90
C PRO A 37 10.74 5.76 -13.63
N VAL A 38 11.64 4.84 -14.00
CA VAL A 38 12.82 5.13 -14.83
C VAL A 38 12.55 4.64 -16.25
N GLU A 39 12.83 5.46 -17.25
CA GLU A 39 12.84 5.02 -18.64
C GLU A 39 14.21 4.44 -19.00
N ILE A 40 14.27 3.17 -19.39
CA ILE A 40 15.49 2.48 -19.84
C ILE A 40 15.17 1.78 -21.16
N ASN A 41 15.92 2.09 -22.21
CA ASN A 41 15.75 1.51 -23.54
C ASN A 41 14.32 1.64 -24.12
N GLY A 42 13.60 2.72 -23.78
CA GLY A 42 12.23 2.97 -24.23
C GLY A 42 11.14 2.28 -23.42
N GLU A 43 11.49 1.57 -22.34
CA GLU A 43 10.55 0.94 -21.41
C GLU A 43 10.59 1.63 -20.04
N LEU A 44 9.43 1.73 -19.39
CA LEU A 44 9.28 2.33 -18.07
C LEU A 44 9.33 1.26 -16.98
N TYR A 45 10.23 1.45 -16.00
CA TYR A 45 10.44 0.54 -14.89
C TYR A 45 10.08 1.21 -13.57
N TRP A 46 9.20 0.57 -12.80
CA TRP A 46 8.94 0.94 -11.41
C TRP A 46 9.85 0.14 -10.49
N LEU A 47 10.74 0.85 -9.81
CA LEU A 47 11.67 0.23 -8.88
C LEU A 47 11.02 0.10 -7.52
N LYS A 48 11.07 -1.12 -6.97
CA LYS A 48 10.55 -1.45 -5.65
C LYS A 48 11.67 -2.11 -4.87
N ASP A 49 11.75 -1.83 -3.57
CA ASP A 49 12.60 -2.65 -2.71
C ASP A 49 11.95 -4.03 -2.47
N ALA A 50 12.73 -4.95 -1.90
CA ALA A 50 12.25 -6.31 -1.64
C ALA A 50 11.06 -6.33 -0.66
N LYS A 51 10.95 -5.34 0.23
CA LYS A 51 9.86 -5.25 1.20
C LYS A 51 8.57 -4.83 0.51
N GLN A 52 8.62 -3.80 -0.33
CA GLN A 52 7.48 -3.33 -1.10
C GLN A 52 6.98 -4.42 -2.05
N ASN A 53 7.90 -5.10 -2.74
CA ASN A 53 7.53 -6.22 -3.59
C ASN A 53 6.87 -7.37 -2.80
N LEU A 54 7.34 -7.66 -1.59
CA LEU A 54 6.70 -8.66 -0.73
C LEU A 54 5.31 -8.21 -0.25
N MET A 55 5.15 -6.94 0.13
CA MET A 55 3.86 -6.40 0.53
C MET A 55 2.85 -6.50 -0.61
N ASP A 56 3.23 -6.11 -1.83
CA ASP A 56 2.35 -6.21 -2.99
C ASP A 56 1.93 -7.67 -3.26
N ILE A 57 2.84 -8.63 -3.13
CA ILE A 57 2.51 -10.07 -3.27
C ILE A 57 1.55 -10.52 -2.17
N MET A 58 1.76 -10.08 -0.93
CA MET A 58 0.87 -10.43 0.19
C MET A 58 -0.53 -9.85 -0.02
N ASP A 59 -0.61 -8.60 -0.47
CA ASP A 59 -1.87 -7.92 -0.77
C ASP A 59 -2.61 -8.62 -1.93
N ASP A 60 -1.90 -9.04 -2.98
CA ASP A 60 -2.48 -9.80 -4.10
C ASP A 60 -3.03 -11.17 -3.63
N ILE A 61 -2.29 -11.86 -2.76
CA ILE A 61 -2.72 -13.14 -2.17
C ILE A 61 -3.96 -12.94 -1.31
N GLU A 62 -3.96 -11.93 -0.44
CA GLU A 62 -5.10 -11.61 0.42
C GLU A 62 -6.32 -11.22 -0.41
N SER A 63 -6.16 -10.39 -1.44
CA SER A 63 -7.24 -10.03 -2.37
C SER A 63 -7.83 -11.26 -3.04
N THR A 64 -6.98 -12.13 -3.58
CA THR A 64 -7.42 -13.38 -4.25
C THR A 64 -8.17 -14.28 -3.26
N TRP A 65 -7.62 -14.47 -2.06
CA TRP A 65 -8.26 -15.30 -1.03
C TRP A 65 -9.61 -14.72 -0.60
N ASN A 66 -9.68 -13.40 -0.40
CA ASN A 66 -10.91 -12.70 -0.05
C ASN A 66 -11.99 -12.83 -1.14
N GLU A 67 -11.61 -12.72 -2.41
CA GLU A 67 -12.51 -12.93 -3.55
C GLU A 67 -13.06 -14.36 -3.58
N GLU A 68 -12.19 -15.37 -3.44
CA GLU A 68 -12.59 -16.79 -3.42
C GLU A 68 -13.54 -17.12 -2.27
N HIS A 69 -13.34 -16.50 -1.11
CA HIS A 69 -14.14 -16.75 0.10
C HIS A 69 -15.32 -15.78 0.25
N GLY A 70 -15.54 -14.89 -0.72
CA GLY A 70 -16.66 -13.96 -0.74
C GLY A 70 -16.63 -12.94 0.40
N VAL A 71 -15.43 -12.59 0.88
CA VAL A 71 -15.23 -11.56 1.92
C VAL A 71 -15.66 -10.20 1.36
N LYS A 72 -16.40 -9.46 2.16
CA LYS A 72 -16.99 -8.17 1.84
C LYS A 72 -16.74 -7.21 2.99
N LYS A 73 -16.75 -5.92 2.69
CA LYS A 73 -16.63 -4.86 3.69
C LYS A 73 -18.03 -4.36 4.04
N PHE A 74 -18.41 -4.44 5.31
CA PHE A 74 -19.70 -3.97 5.81
C PHE A 74 -19.51 -2.74 6.69
N ILE A 75 -20.31 -1.70 6.43
CA ILE A 75 -20.37 -0.49 7.26
C ILE A 75 -21.36 -0.76 8.39
N VAL A 76 -20.83 -0.92 9.60
CA VAL A 76 -21.61 -1.19 10.81
C VAL A 76 -21.80 0.11 11.59
N PRO A 77 -23.04 0.60 11.75
CA PRO A 77 -23.32 1.76 12.58
C PRO A 77 -23.16 1.41 14.06
N ILE A 78 -22.47 2.28 14.80
CA ILE A 78 -22.34 2.21 16.25
C ILE A 78 -22.67 3.56 16.87
N SER A 79 -23.25 3.56 18.07
CA SER A 79 -23.62 4.77 18.78
C SER A 79 -23.26 4.70 20.25
N ILE A 80 -22.96 5.82 20.88
CA ILE A 80 -22.76 5.87 22.32
C ILE A 80 -23.46 7.11 22.87
N THR A 81 -24.15 6.94 23.99
CA THR A 81 -24.86 8.03 24.66
C THR A 81 -24.20 8.30 26.00
N TYR A 82 -23.71 9.52 26.18
CA TYR A 82 -23.21 10.02 27.45
C TYR A 82 -24.06 11.21 27.90
N ASN A 83 -24.71 11.07 29.05
CA ASN A 83 -25.70 12.02 29.57
C ASN A 83 -26.81 12.30 28.54
N THR A 84 -26.79 13.47 27.91
CA THR A 84 -27.76 13.91 26.89
C THR A 84 -27.18 13.94 25.48
N HIS A 85 -25.92 13.55 25.29
CA HIS A 85 -25.23 13.63 24.00
C HIS A 85 -25.05 12.24 23.42
N ARG A 86 -25.61 12.04 22.22
CA ARG A 86 -25.41 10.85 21.40
C ARG A 86 -24.31 11.12 20.38
N THR A 87 -23.36 10.20 20.27
CA THR A 87 -22.34 10.17 19.22
C THR A 87 -22.58 8.96 18.36
N ASP A 88 -22.71 9.15 17.05
CA ASP A 88 -22.82 8.08 16.07
C ASP A 88 -21.51 7.96 15.29
N ARG A 89 -21.09 6.74 15.00
CA ARG A 89 -19.92 6.40 14.18
C ARG A 89 -20.24 5.22 13.29
N GLU A 90 -19.44 5.05 12.26
CA GLU A 90 -19.47 3.89 11.37
C GLU A 90 -18.12 3.19 11.46
N VAL A 91 -18.13 1.85 11.53
CA VAL A 91 -16.93 1.03 11.47
C VAL A 91 -17.01 0.08 10.28
N ILE A 92 -15.87 -0.21 9.66
CA ILE A 92 -15.80 -1.14 8.53
C ILE A 92 -15.33 -2.48 9.06
N ILE A 93 -16.14 -3.53 8.84
CA ILE A 93 -15.82 -4.91 9.21
C ILE A 93 -15.72 -5.75 7.94
N GLU A 94 -14.61 -6.47 7.78
CA GLU A 94 -14.37 -7.35 6.64
C GLU A 94 -14.75 -8.79 6.99
N THR A 95 -15.77 -9.32 6.33
CA THR A 95 -16.29 -10.67 6.60
C THR A 95 -17.21 -11.15 5.47
N VAL A 96 -17.72 -12.38 5.56
CA VAL A 96 -18.52 -13.03 4.50
C VAL A 96 -19.97 -12.51 4.42
N ASP A 97 -20.55 -12.08 5.54
CA ASP A 97 -21.94 -11.61 5.61
C ASP A 97 -22.19 -10.53 6.69
N ALA A 98 -23.28 -9.76 6.52
CA ALA A 98 -23.62 -8.64 7.39
C ALA A 98 -23.92 -9.07 8.83
N LYS A 99 -24.46 -10.27 9.03
CA LYS A 99 -24.76 -10.81 10.37
C LYS A 99 -23.48 -11.08 11.14
N THR A 100 -22.48 -11.65 10.48
CA THR A 100 -21.16 -11.88 11.05
C THR A 100 -20.47 -10.55 11.36
N ALA A 101 -20.65 -9.54 10.50
CA ALA A 101 -20.11 -8.20 10.74
C ALA A 101 -20.69 -7.57 12.02
N MET A 102 -22.01 -7.70 12.23
CA MET A 102 -22.68 -7.28 13.45
C MET A 102 -22.13 -8.00 14.68
N LEU A 103 -21.97 -9.33 14.62
CA LEU A 103 -21.47 -10.11 15.76
C LEU A 103 -20.03 -9.74 16.15
N ILE A 104 -19.17 -9.52 15.15
CA ILE A 104 -17.81 -9.02 15.37
C ILE A 104 -17.86 -7.64 16.03
N ALA A 105 -18.64 -6.71 15.48
CA ALA A 105 -18.77 -5.36 16.04
C ALA A 105 -19.32 -5.38 17.47
N ILE A 106 -20.25 -6.29 17.79
CA ILE A 106 -20.75 -6.49 19.16
C ILE A 106 -19.61 -6.88 20.09
N GLY A 107 -18.78 -7.86 19.71
CA GLY A 107 -17.64 -8.28 20.50
C GLY A 107 -16.62 -7.15 20.73
N ASP A 108 -16.32 -6.39 19.67
CA ASP A 108 -15.26 -5.39 19.67
C ASP A 108 -15.66 -4.04 20.30
N PHE A 109 -16.95 -3.66 20.25
CA PHE A 109 -17.37 -2.31 20.62
C PHE A 109 -18.31 -2.24 21.82
N GLN A 110 -19.14 -3.26 22.09
CA GLN A 110 -20.10 -3.19 23.21
C GLN A 110 -19.42 -3.13 24.58
N HIS A 111 -18.28 -3.81 24.76
CA HIS A 111 -17.53 -3.73 26.01
C HIS A 111 -17.00 -2.31 26.31
N ASN A 112 -16.85 -1.48 25.28
CA ASN A 112 -16.42 -0.08 25.37
C ASN A 112 -17.59 0.91 25.53
N GLY A 113 -18.81 0.41 25.76
CA GLY A 113 -20.02 1.22 25.91
C GLY A 113 -20.70 1.62 24.60
N TRP A 114 -20.16 1.23 23.45
CA TRP A 114 -20.80 1.48 22.16
C TRP A 114 -21.94 0.51 21.91
N ILE A 115 -23.09 1.02 21.50
CA ILE A 115 -24.24 0.26 21.06
C ILE A 115 -24.13 0.06 19.55
N VAL A 116 -24.00 -1.20 19.15
CA VAL A 116 -24.02 -1.62 17.75
C VAL A 116 -25.46 -1.69 17.25
N ASP A 117 -25.73 -1.14 16.06
CA ASP A 117 -27.01 -1.29 15.40
C ASP A 117 -27.22 -2.75 14.99
N THR A 118 -28.26 -3.41 15.49
CA THR A 118 -28.50 -4.84 15.21
C THR A 118 -29.31 -5.09 13.94
N ASP A 119 -29.77 -4.05 13.24
CA ASP A 119 -30.50 -4.16 11.99
C ASP A 119 -29.55 -4.39 10.79
N TYR A 120 -28.86 -5.54 10.83
CA TYR A 120 -27.77 -5.84 9.90
C TYR A 120 -28.23 -6.03 8.45
N GLU A 121 -29.52 -6.24 8.20
CA GLU A 121 -30.10 -6.33 6.84
C GLU A 121 -29.98 -4.98 6.09
N ASN A 122 -29.86 -3.87 6.84
CA ASN A 122 -29.70 -2.52 6.29
C ASN A 122 -28.24 -2.04 6.26
N TYR A 123 -27.27 -2.90 6.60
CA TYR A 123 -25.87 -2.54 6.51
C TYR A 123 -25.46 -2.27 5.07
N LYS A 124 -24.78 -1.13 4.87
CA LYS A 124 -24.20 -0.81 3.56
C LYS A 124 -22.98 -1.69 3.36
N GLN A 125 -22.93 -2.37 2.22
CA GLN A 125 -21.70 -2.99 1.76
C GLN A 125 -20.81 -1.90 1.14
N PHE A 126 -19.62 -1.72 1.70
CA PHE A 126 -18.60 -0.84 1.13
C PHE A 126 -18.02 -1.51 -0.12
N LYS A 127 -18.13 -0.83 -1.26
CA LYS A 127 -17.46 -1.22 -2.51
C LYS A 127 -16.22 -0.34 -2.62
N GLY A 128 -15.05 -0.91 -2.34
CA GLY A 128 -13.76 -0.28 -2.58
C GLY A 128 -13.46 -0.22 -4.07
#